data_AF-A0A9W9TM59-F1
#
_entry.id   AF-A0A9W9TM59-F1
#
_cell.length_a   1.000
_cell.length_b   1.000
_cell.length_c   1.000
_cell.angle_alpha   90.00
_cell.angle_beta   90.00
_cell.angle_gamma   90.00
#
_symmetry.space_group_name_H-M   'P 1'
#
loop_
_entity.id
_entity.type
_entity.pdbx_description
1 polymer ?
#
loop_
_entity_poly.entity_id
_entity_poly.type
_entity_poly.pdbx_seq_one_letter_code
_entity_poly.pdbx_strand_id
1 'polypeptide(L)'
;MSAPSITNFIVKRPWLKRWMTPLANWYTDAAGYRKLGLKFDDLIPEESETVQKAIKRLPAKEAYDRVFRIRRAFQCSISHTLLPANEQIKPEEDKEYLSPIIREIEKETKERAELENLVVRK
;
A
#
# COMPACT_ATOMS: atom_id res chain seq x y z
N MET A 1 -2.26 4.30 -10.70
CA MET A 1 -2.54 5.70 -10.32
C MET A 1 -2.29 5.86 -8.83
N SER A 2 -1.21 6.52 -8.43
CA SER A 2 -0.95 6.95 -7.06
C SER A 2 -2.00 8.02 -6.81
N ALA A 3 -2.99 7.66 -6.02
CA ALA A 3 -4.10 8.54 -5.72
C ALA A 3 -3.54 9.87 -5.19
N PRO A 4 -4.02 11.03 -5.68
CA PRO A 4 -3.62 12.32 -5.15
C PRO A 4 -3.84 12.33 -3.64
N SER A 5 -2.74 12.41 -2.91
CA SER A 5 -2.76 12.22 -1.47
C SER A 5 -2.93 13.56 -0.76
N ILE A 6 -4.10 13.74 -0.14
CA ILE A 6 -4.36 14.83 0.80
C ILE A 6 -3.54 14.69 2.09
N THR A 7 -2.88 13.55 2.31
CA THR A 7 -2.09 13.27 3.52
C THR A 7 -0.99 14.31 3.74
N ASN A 8 -0.30 14.74 2.69
CA ASN A 8 0.73 15.78 2.80
C ASN A 8 0.17 17.13 3.30
N PHE A 9 -1.05 17.46 2.90
CA PHE A 9 -1.73 18.68 3.35
C PHE A 9 -2.18 18.57 4.82
N ILE A 10 -2.65 17.39 5.22
CA ILE A 10 -3.07 17.08 6.60
C ILE A 10 -1.88 17.09 7.55
N VAL A 11 -0.80 16.37 7.21
CA VAL A 11 0.38 16.19 8.08
C VAL A 11 1.11 17.52 8.31
N LYS A 12 1.11 18.44 7.35
CA LYS A 12 1.69 19.78 7.49
C LYS A 12 0.97 20.68 8.50
N ARG A 13 -0.26 20.34 8.90
CA ARG A 13 -1.09 21.16 9.81
C ARG A 13 -1.28 20.42 11.15
N PRO A 14 -0.59 20.83 12.24
CA PRO A 14 -0.59 20.08 13.49
C PRO A 14 -1.97 19.82 14.09
N TRP A 15 -2.88 20.81 14.03
CA TRP A 15 -4.24 20.67 14.57
C TRP A 15 -5.06 19.64 13.78
N LEU A 16 -4.93 19.63 12.45
CA LEU A 16 -5.66 18.71 11.57
C LEU A 16 -5.09 17.30 11.70
N LYS A 17 -3.76 17.17 11.76
CA LYS A 17 -3.09 15.90 12.06
C LYS A 17 -3.58 15.31 13.39
N ARG A 18 -3.59 16.10 14.47
CA ARG A 18 -4.04 15.66 15.80
C ARG A 18 -5.47 15.14 15.79
N TRP A 19 -6.35 15.75 15.00
CA TRP A 19 -7.74 15.33 14.88
C TRP A 19 -7.92 14.12 13.95
N MET A 20 -7.19 14.05 12.85
CA MET A 20 -7.34 12.98 11.85
C MET A 20 -6.61 11.69 12.20
N THR A 21 -5.51 11.73 12.95
CA THR A 21 -4.75 10.51 13.29
C THR A 21 -5.57 9.49 14.09
N PRO A 22 -6.32 9.85 15.15
CA PRO A 22 -7.17 8.88 15.85
C PRO A 22 -8.25 8.27 14.95
N LEU A 23 -8.85 9.08 14.08
CA LEU A 23 -9.86 8.62 13.12
C LEU A 23 -9.26 7.64 12.10
N ALA A 24 -8.07 7.95 11.59
CA ALA A 24 -7.35 7.07 10.67
C ALA A 24 -6.99 5.73 11.34
N ASN A 25 -6.47 5.77 12.58
CA ASN A 25 -6.14 4.57 13.34
C ASN A 25 -7.38 3.69 13.57
N TRP A 26 -8.48 4.30 14.04
CA TRP A 26 -9.76 3.60 14.21
C TRP A 26 -10.23 2.94 12.90
N TYR A 27 -10.15 3.66 11.78
CA TYR A 27 -10.51 3.12 10.47
C TYR A 27 -9.62 1.93 10.08
N THR A 28 -8.30 2.03 10.26
CA THR A 28 -7.38 0.92 9.94
C THR A 28 -7.65 -0.32 10.79
N ASP A 29 -7.99 -0.15 12.06
CA ASP A 29 -8.29 -1.27 12.94
C ASP A 29 -9.67 -1.88 12.63
N ALA A 30 -10.65 -1.06 12.26
CA ALA A 30 -11.98 -1.49 11.83
C ALA A 30 -11.96 -2.24 10.49
N ALA A 31 -11.05 -1.89 9.58
CA ALA A 31 -10.89 -2.57 8.29
C ALA A 31 -10.46 -4.04 8.45
N GLY A 32 -9.85 -4.42 9.58
CA GLY A 32 -9.67 -5.81 9.99
C GLY A 32 -8.61 -6.61 9.22
N TYR A 33 -7.99 -6.06 8.17
CA TYR A 33 -6.97 -6.77 7.37
C TYR A 33 -5.76 -7.23 8.22
N ARG A 34 -5.38 -6.46 9.24
CA ARG A 34 -4.32 -6.84 10.20
C ARG A 34 -4.65 -8.12 10.98
N LYS A 35 -5.94 -8.36 11.26
CA LYS A 35 -6.43 -9.57 11.95
C LYS A 35 -6.33 -10.83 11.08
N LEU A 36 -6.29 -10.65 9.75
CA LEU A 36 -6.03 -11.71 8.78
C LEU A 36 -4.53 -11.84 8.47
N GLY A 37 -3.69 -11.00 9.07
CA GLY A 37 -2.24 -11.06 8.91
C GLY A 37 -1.73 -10.40 7.64
N LEU A 38 -2.51 -9.52 7.04
CA LEU A 38 -2.16 -8.72 5.86
C LEU A 38 -1.58 -7.36 6.27
N LYS A 39 -0.77 -6.79 5.39
CA LYS A 39 -0.40 -5.36 5.39
C LYS A 39 -1.29 -4.59 4.43
N PHE A 40 -1.39 -3.27 4.59
CA PHE A 40 -2.23 -2.44 3.73
C PHE A 40 -1.88 -2.57 2.24
N ASP A 41 -0.59 -2.60 1.91
CA ASP A 41 -0.09 -2.75 0.54
C ASP A 41 -0.44 -4.11 -0.11
N ASP A 42 -0.80 -5.13 0.69
CA ASP A 42 -1.27 -6.43 0.16
C ASP A 42 -2.68 -6.32 -0.44
N LEU A 43 -3.43 -5.26 -0.10
CA LEU A 43 -4.80 -5.02 -0.57
C LEU A 43 -4.86 -4.24 -1.90
N ILE A 44 -3.72 -3.79 -2.41
CA ILE A 44 -3.65 -3.02 -3.66
C ILE A 44 -3.96 -3.97 -4.85
N PRO A 45 -4.92 -3.63 -5.74
CA PRO A 45 -5.25 -4.46 -6.90
C PRO A 45 -4.03 -4.68 -7.82
N GLU A 46 -3.70 -5.95 -8.06
CA GLU A 46 -2.49 -6.36 -8.82
C GLU A 46 -2.72 -6.50 -10.32
N GLU A 47 -3.95 -6.29 -10.81
CA GLU A 47 -4.32 -6.38 -12.22
C GLU A 47 -3.77 -5.20 -13.04
N SER A 48 -3.38 -4.11 -12.40
CA SER A 48 -2.76 -2.96 -13.06
C SER A 48 -1.32 -3.26 -13.49
N GLU A 49 -0.96 -2.94 -14.74
CA GLU A 49 0.41 -3.08 -15.24
C GLU A 49 1.46 -2.39 -14.35
N THR A 50 1.13 -1.23 -13.76
CA THR A 50 2.00 -0.50 -12.84
C THR A 50 2.30 -1.34 -11.60
N VAL A 51 1.28 -1.97 -11.02
CA VAL A 51 1.41 -2.79 -9.81
C VAL A 51 2.15 -4.10 -10.14
N GLN A 52 1.89 -4.71 -11.29
CA GLN A 52 2.66 -5.88 -11.74
C GLN A 52 4.15 -5.56 -11.93
N LYS A 53 4.47 -4.40 -12.52
CA LYS A 53 5.86 -3.91 -12.62
C LYS A 53 6.46 -3.66 -11.23
N ALA A 54 5.69 -3.11 -10.30
CA ALA A 54 6.13 -2.88 -8.93
C ALA A 54 6.45 -4.19 -8.19
N ILE A 55 5.57 -5.20 -8.32
CA ILE A 55 5.79 -6.53 -7.74
C ILE A 55 7.06 -7.18 -8.32
N LYS A 56 7.32 -7.02 -9.62
CA LYS A 56 8.55 -7.54 -10.27
C LYS A 56 9.83 -6.86 -9.76
N ARG A 57 9.76 -5.62 -9.27
CA ARG A 57 10.90 -4.87 -8.71
C ARG A 57 11.14 -5.17 -7.22
N LEU A 58 10.21 -5.85 -6.54
CA LEU A 58 10.39 -6.18 -5.13
C LEU A 58 11.62 -7.09 -4.91
N PRO A 59 12.34 -6.93 -3.79
CA PRO A 59 13.31 -7.92 -3.36
C PRO A 59 12.66 -9.29 -3.20
N ALA A 60 13.38 -10.35 -3.55
CA ALA A 60 12.85 -11.72 -3.52
C ALA A 60 12.22 -12.07 -2.17
N LYS A 61 12.88 -11.69 -1.05
CA LYS A 61 12.37 -11.93 0.31
C LYS A 61 10.99 -11.31 0.54
N GLU A 62 10.81 -10.02 0.24
CA GLU A 62 9.53 -9.31 0.41
C GLU A 62 8.44 -9.90 -0.49
N ALA A 63 8.80 -10.33 -1.70
CA ALA A 63 7.87 -11.01 -2.61
C ALA A 63 7.39 -12.35 -2.02
N TYR A 64 8.29 -13.17 -1.45
CA TYR A 64 7.92 -14.40 -0.76
C TYR A 64 7.04 -14.13 0.47
N ASP A 65 7.43 -13.17 1.31
CA ASP A 65 6.69 -12.80 2.53
C ASP A 65 5.28 -12.30 2.20
N ARG A 66 5.12 -11.52 1.11
CA ARG A 66 3.82 -11.09 0.58
C ARG A 66 2.95 -12.29 0.21
N VAL A 67 3.47 -13.21 -0.60
CA VAL A 67 2.72 -14.39 -1.05
C VAL A 67 2.30 -15.26 0.14
N PHE A 68 3.17 -15.41 1.13
CA PHE A 68 2.84 -16.12 2.37
C PHE A 68 1.67 -15.47 3.13
N ARG A 69 1.70 -14.13 3.33
CA ARG A 69 0.60 -13.40 3.99
C ARG A 69 -0.72 -13.57 3.26
N ILE A 70 -0.72 -13.44 1.93
CA ILE A 70 -1.94 -13.58 1.11
C ILE A 70 -2.51 -15.00 1.22
N ARG A 71 -1.68 -16.03 1.10
CA ARG A 71 -2.13 -17.44 1.24
C ARG A 71 -2.71 -17.72 2.62
N ARG A 72 -2.06 -17.22 3.67
CA ARG A 72 -2.53 -17.34 5.06
C ARG A 72 -3.88 -16.64 5.25
N ALA A 73 -4.01 -15.40 4.76
CA ALA A 73 -5.26 -14.66 4.83
C ALA A 73 -6.41 -15.35 4.07
N PHE A 74 -6.11 -15.93 2.90
CA PHE A 74 -7.08 -16.71 2.13
C PHE A 74 -7.56 -17.94 2.91
N GLN A 75 -6.67 -18.67 3.58
CA GLN A 75 -7.03 -19.79 4.45
C GLN A 75 -7.93 -19.37 5.61
N CYS A 76 -7.61 -18.24 6.26
CA CYS A 76 -8.46 -17.65 7.30
C CYS A 76 -9.85 -17.29 6.76
N SER A 77 -9.91 -16.70 5.56
CA SER A 77 -11.17 -16.35 4.89
C SER A 77 -12.04 -17.58 4.60
N ILE A 78 -11.46 -18.66 4.07
CA ILE A 78 -12.21 -19.89 3.77
C ILE A 78 -12.74 -20.54 5.04
N SER A 79 -11.92 -20.57 6.09
CA SER A 79 -12.30 -21.18 7.38
C SER A 79 -13.22 -20.29 8.22
N HIS A 80 -13.50 -19.05 7.79
CA HIS A 80 -14.19 -18.04 8.58
C HIS A 80 -13.58 -17.84 9.98
N THR A 81 -12.24 -17.93 10.07
CA THR A 81 -11.48 -17.73 11.31
C THR A 81 -10.56 -16.51 11.19
N LEU A 82 -10.19 -15.94 12.34
CA LEU A 82 -9.16 -14.91 12.44
C LEU A 82 -7.86 -15.52 12.96
N LEU A 83 -6.74 -14.85 12.69
CA LEU A 83 -5.47 -15.28 13.28
C LEU A 83 -5.47 -15.06 14.80
N PRO A 84 -4.76 -15.91 15.56
CA PRO A 84 -4.45 -15.66 16.96
C PRO A 84 -3.82 -14.27 17.16
N ALA A 85 -4.13 -13.60 18.28
CA ALA A 85 -3.73 -12.21 18.52
C ALA A 85 -2.21 -11.95 18.42
N ASN A 86 -1.39 -12.96 18.74
CA ASN A 86 0.07 -12.91 18.63
C ASN A 86 0.60 -12.94 17.19
N GLU A 87 -0.21 -13.41 16.22
CA GLU A 87 0.16 -13.51 14.81
C GLU A 87 -0.44 -12.40 13.93
N GLN A 88 -1.30 -11.56 14.53
CA GLN A 88 -1.87 -10.40 13.85
C GLN A 88 -0.81 -9.33 13.64
N ILE A 89 -0.91 -8.63 12.51
CA ILE A 89 0.06 -7.58 12.16
C ILE A 89 -0.08 -6.42 13.12
N LYS A 90 1.04 -6.01 13.72
CA LYS A 90 1.08 -4.84 14.59
C LYS A 90 1.03 -3.55 13.75
N PRO A 91 0.50 -2.44 14.30
CA PRO A 91 0.52 -1.15 13.61
C PRO A 91 1.93 -0.72 13.16
N GLU A 92 2.97 -1.10 13.90
CA GLU A 92 4.37 -0.79 13.59
C GLU A 92 4.93 -1.59 12.40
N GLU A 93 4.38 -2.77 12.13
CA GLU A 93 4.82 -3.68 11.06
C GLU A 93 4.11 -3.39 9.73
N ASP A 94 2.95 -2.73 9.80
CA ASP A 94 2.12 -2.29 8.68
C ASP A 94 2.72 -1.06 7.97
N LYS A 95 3.87 -1.29 7.33
CA LYS A 95 4.63 -0.29 6.57
C LYS A 95 4.39 -0.44 5.07
N GLU A 96 4.44 0.69 4.38
CA GLU A 96 4.44 0.77 2.92
C GLU A 96 5.71 0.12 2.34
N TYR A 97 5.58 -1.02 1.68
CA TYR A 97 6.69 -1.76 1.06
C TYR A 97 6.58 -1.79 -0.48
N LEU A 98 5.37 -1.68 -1.03
CA LEU A 98 5.06 -1.69 -2.46
C LEU A 98 4.70 -0.28 -2.96
N SER A 99 3.97 0.49 -2.15
CA SER A 99 3.53 1.85 -2.49
C SER A 99 4.66 2.80 -2.94
N PRO A 100 5.88 2.79 -2.36
CA PRO A 100 6.98 3.63 -2.84
C PRO A 100 7.42 3.27 -4.26
N ILE A 101 7.50 1.97 -4.57
CA ILE A 101 7.89 1.48 -5.90
C ILE A 101 6.83 1.84 -6.95
N ILE A 102 5.54 1.76 -6.58
CA ILE A 102 4.44 2.21 -7.44
C ILE A 102 4.60 3.69 -7.80
N ARG A 103 4.87 4.56 -6.81
CA ARG A 103 5.07 6.00 -7.04
C ARG A 103 6.26 6.28 -7.97
N GLU A 104 7.35 5.51 -7.85
CA GLU A 104 8.51 5.62 -8.74
C GLU A 104 8.15 5.27 -10.19
N ILE A 105 7.51 4.12 -10.42
CA ILE A 105 7.11 3.67 -11.77
C ILE A 105 6.16 4.68 -12.43
N GLU A 106 5.25 5.26 -11.66
CA GLU A 106 4.34 6.27 -12.18
C GLU A 106 5.02 7.58 -12.51
N LYS A 107 6.01 7.99 -11.71
CA LYS A 107 6.85 9.15 -12.01
C LYS A 107 7.63 8.92 -13.31
N GLU A 108 8.24 7.74 -13.48
CA GLU A 108 8.92 7.35 -14.74
C GLU A 108 7.95 7.37 -15.93
N THR A 109 6.74 6.84 -15.75
CA THR A 109 5.73 6.79 -16.82
C THR A 109 5.25 8.19 -17.20
N LYS A 110 5.05 9.07 -16.20
CA LYS A 110 4.66 10.46 -16.40
C LYS A 110 5.75 11.26 -17.10
N GLU A 111 7.00 11.11 -16.65
CA GLU A 111 8.16 11.74 -17.29
C GLU A 111 8.29 11.30 -18.75
N ARG A 112 8.15 10.01 -19.04
CA ARG A 112 8.15 9.50 -20.42
C ARG A 112 7.09 10.17 -21.27
N ALA A 113 5.86 10.25 -20.77
CA ALA A 113 4.75 10.89 -21.48
C ALA A 113 4.98 12.40 -21.69
N GLU A 114 5.58 13.09 -20.71
CA GLU A 114 5.93 14.52 -20.83
C GLU A 114 7.03 14.75 -21.89
N LEU A 115 8.03 13.87 -21.96
CA LEU A 115 9.08 13.92 -22.97
C LEU A 115 8.56 13.61 -24.38
N GLU A 116 7.67 12.63 -24.51
CA GLU A 116 7.04 12.28 -25.80
C GLU A 116 6.15 13.42 -26.34
N ASN A 117 5.56 14.22 -25.46
CA ASN A 117 4.70 15.36 -25.81
C ASN A 117 5.42 16.72 -25.80
N LEU A 118 6.75 16.73 -25.71
CA LEU A 118 7.52 17.98 -25.60
C LEU A 118 7.49 18.76 -26.92
N VAL A 119 6.82 19.92 -26.92
CA VAL A 119 6.81 20.83 -28.07
C VAL A 119 7.98 21.81 -27.96
N VAL A 120 8.95 21.70 -28.87
CA VAL A 120 10.07 22.65 -28.97
C VAL A 120 9.58 23.95 -29.61
N ARG A 121 9.51 25.03 -28.82
CA ARG A 121 9.27 26.37 -29.35
C ARG A 121 10.58 26.94 -29.88
N LYS A 122 10.56 27.41 -31.14
CA LYS A 122 11.67 28.12 -31.78
C LYS A 122 11.76 29.56 -31.28
#